data_AF-A0A7U7J1I0-F1
#
_entry.id   AF-A0A7U7J1I0-F1
#
_cell.length_a   1.000
_cell.length_b   1.000
_cell.length_c   1.000
_cell.angle_alpha   90.00
_cell.angle_beta   90.00
_cell.angle_gamma   90.00
#
_symmetry.space_group_name_H-M   'P 1'
#
loop_
_entity.id
_entity.type
_entity.pdbx_description
1 polymer ?
#
loop_
_entity_poly.entity_id
_entity_poly.type
_entity_poly.pdbx_seq_one_letter_code
_entity_poly.pdbx_strand_id
1 'polypeptide(L)'
;MKKLLIALDYDGTYTEDTKLWDAFIALATRAGHRVICCMMRYEDTEGDEVKDLLRGKVERIFFAGRKNKIEALGTHEIFPDIWIDDAPHWIFDDAI
;
A
#
# COMPACT_ATOMS: atom_id res chain seq x y z
N MET A 1 -7.19 9.35 -20.33
CA MET A 1 -6.97 8.09 -19.59
C MET A 1 -7.66 8.18 -18.24
N LYS A 2 -8.22 7.07 -17.74
CA LYS A 2 -8.80 6.98 -16.38
C LYS A 2 -7.70 7.23 -15.34
N LYS A 3 -7.99 8.03 -14.32
CA LYS A 3 -7.13 8.23 -13.14
C LYS A 3 -7.39 7.06 -12.19
N LEU A 4 -6.33 6.41 -11.73
CA LEU A 4 -6.40 5.16 -10.97
C LEU A 4 -5.93 5.39 -9.55
N LEU A 5 -6.56 4.70 -8.60
CA LEU A 5 -6.03 4.47 -7.27
C LEU A 5 -5.32 3.11 -7.25
N ILE A 6 -4.04 3.10 -6.92
CA ILE A 6 -3.20 1.90 -6.89
C ILE A 6 -2.80 1.66 -5.44
N ALA A 7 -3.13 0.47 -4.91
CA ALA A 7 -2.64 0.00 -3.62
C ALA A 7 -1.38 -0.84 -3.81
N LEU A 8 -0.30 -0.44 -3.16
CA LEU A 8 0.99 -1.11 -3.18
C LEU A 8 1.24 -1.75 -1.80
N ASP A 9 1.53 -3.05 -1.78
CA ASP A 9 1.98 -3.73 -0.57
C ASP A 9 3.40 -3.31 -0.15
N TYR A 10 3.70 -3.48 1.14
CA TYR A 10 5.00 -3.16 1.71
C TYR A 10 5.96 -4.36 1.78
N ASP A 11 5.60 -5.41 2.52
CA ASP A 11 6.48 -6.51 2.91
C ASP A 11 6.52 -7.60 1.85
N GLY A 12 7.66 -7.78 1.17
CA GLY A 12 7.76 -8.73 0.07
C GLY A 12 7.37 -8.12 -1.29
N THR A 13 6.83 -6.90 -1.28
CA THR A 13 6.60 -6.07 -2.45
C THR A 13 7.53 -4.85 -2.47
N TYR A 14 7.21 -3.77 -1.73
CA TYR A 14 8.03 -2.56 -1.72
C TYR A 14 9.47 -2.84 -1.23
N THR A 15 9.63 -3.70 -0.22
CA THR A 15 10.92 -3.98 0.39
C THR A 15 11.87 -4.79 -0.49
N GLU A 16 11.36 -5.55 -1.48
CA GLU A 16 12.21 -6.34 -2.39
C GLU A 16 13.08 -5.47 -3.31
N ASP A 17 12.56 -4.32 -3.76
CA ASP A 17 13.36 -3.33 -4.50
C ASP A 17 12.78 -1.91 -4.33
N THR A 18 13.20 -1.25 -3.25
CA THR A 18 12.73 0.11 -2.92
C THR A 18 13.00 1.13 -4.02
N LYS A 19 14.07 0.98 -4.81
CA LYS A 19 14.40 1.93 -5.89
C LYS A 19 13.46 1.77 -7.07
N LEU A 20 13.13 0.53 -7.43
CA LEU A 20 12.13 0.24 -8.46
C LEU A 20 10.78 0.81 -8.07
N TRP A 21 10.35 0.60 -6.84
CA TRP A 21 9.04 1.07 -6.38
C TRP A 21 8.98 2.57 -6.18
N ASP A 22 10.06 3.22 -5.73
CA ASP A 22 10.17 4.68 -5.70
C ASP A 22 10.00 5.27 -7.10
N ALA A 23 10.65 4.68 -8.11
CA ALA A 23 10.50 5.10 -9.49
C ALA A 23 9.06 4.88 -9.99
N PHE A 24 8.46 3.72 -9.69
CA PHE A 24 7.06 3.45 -10.03
C PHE A 24 6.11 4.48 -9.42
N ILE A 25 6.21 4.73 -8.11
CA ILE A 25 5.37 5.69 -7.37
C ILE A 25 5.48 7.09 -8.00
N ALA A 26 6.70 7.55 -8.25
CA ALA A 26 6.94 8.85 -8.87
C ALA A 26 6.35 8.95 -10.29
N LEU A 27 6.51 7.90 -11.10
CA LEU A 27 5.97 7.85 -12.46
C LEU A 27 4.43 7.81 -12.48
N ALA A 28 3.83 6.94 -11.67
CA ALA A 28 2.38 6.81 -11.54
C ALA A 28 1.76 8.13 -11.08
N THR A 29 2.35 8.76 -10.06
CA THR A 29 1.92 10.06 -9.54
C THR A 29 2.04 11.16 -10.59
N ARG A 30 3.15 11.20 -11.35
CA ARG A 30 3.33 12.17 -12.45
C ARG A 30 2.32 11.98 -13.60
N ALA A 31 1.88 10.75 -13.86
CA ALA A 31 0.78 10.47 -14.78
C ALA A 31 -0.61 10.81 -14.19
N GLY A 32 -0.66 11.21 -12.92
CA GLY A 32 -1.84 11.61 -12.16
C GLY A 32 -2.64 10.45 -11.58
N HIS A 33 -2.04 9.26 -11.47
CA HIS A 33 -2.59 8.21 -10.63
C HIS A 33 -2.29 8.52 -9.15
N ARG A 34 -3.09 7.95 -8.26
CA ARG A 34 -2.88 8.02 -6.81
C ARG A 34 -2.28 6.69 -6.38
N VAL A 35 -1.22 6.74 -5.58
CA VAL A 35 -0.62 5.54 -5.00
C VAL A 35 -0.75 5.61 -3.49
N ILE A 36 -1.31 4.57 -2.90
CA ILE A 36 -1.34 4.36 -1.45
C ILE A 36 -0.53 3.10 -1.13
N CYS A 37 0.00 3.04 0.09
CA CYS A 37 0.58 1.81 0.60
C CYS A 37 -0.40 1.14 1.56
N CYS A 38 -0.60 -0.18 1.44
CA CYS A 38 -1.47 -0.95 2.33
C CYS A 38 -0.81 -2.28 2.68
N MET A 39 -0.58 -2.52 3.97
CA MET A 39 0.16 -3.68 4.48
C MET A 39 -0.53 -4.29 5.70
N MET A 40 -0.09 -5.49 6.09
CA MET A 40 -0.68 -6.24 7.21
C MET A 40 -0.12 -5.85 8.59
N ARG A 41 0.89 -4.98 8.66
CA ARG A 41 1.51 -4.54 9.92
C ARG A 41 0.54 -3.77 10.84
N TYR A 42 0.84 -3.78 12.14
CA TYR A 42 0.24 -2.90 13.14
C TYR A 42 0.97 -1.56 13.17
N GLU A 43 0.21 -0.46 13.15
CA GLU A 43 0.79 0.88 13.14
C GLU A 43 1.66 1.18 14.38
N ASP A 44 1.14 0.85 15.57
CA ASP A 44 1.75 1.24 16.85
C ASP A 44 3.04 0.49 17.19
N THR A 45 3.25 -0.69 16.61
CA THR A 45 4.39 -1.57 16.95
C THR A 45 5.34 -1.83 15.79
N GLU A 46 4.89 -1.67 14.54
CA GLU A 46 5.64 -2.06 13.34
C GLU A 46 5.72 -0.93 12.29
N GLY A 47 5.21 0.26 12.60
CA GLY A 47 4.96 1.33 11.62
C GLY A 47 6.03 2.41 11.45
N ASP A 48 6.98 2.57 12.38
CA ASP A 48 7.93 3.69 12.35
C ASP A 48 8.82 3.66 11.09
N GLU A 49 9.44 2.52 10.79
CA GLU A 49 10.29 2.33 9.61
C GLU A 49 9.51 2.61 8.31
N VAL A 50 8.28 2.09 8.24
CA VAL A 50 7.39 2.25 7.09
C VAL A 50 7.10 3.73 6.85
N LYS A 51 6.71 4.44 7.92
CA LYS A 51 6.37 5.86 7.87
C LYS A 51 7.57 6.67 7.40
N ASP A 52 8.78 6.33 7.82
CA ASP A 52 9.99 7.05 7.42
C ASP A 52 10.39 6.76 5.98
N LEU A 53 10.33 5.50 5.54
CA LEU A 53 10.70 5.14 4.17
C LEU A 53 9.71 5.63 3.11
N LEU A 54 8.43 5.70 3.44
CA LEU A 54 7.37 6.10 2.52
C LEU A 54 6.94 7.57 2.67
N ARG A 55 7.52 8.31 3.63
CA ARG A 55 7.18 9.70 3.91
C ARG A 55 7.25 10.55 2.64
N GLY A 56 6.11 11.13 2.25
CA GLY A 56 6.02 12.01 1.09
C GLY A 56 6.15 11.32 -0.26
N LYS A 57 6.23 9.99 -0.31
CA LYS A 57 6.26 9.22 -1.57
C LYS A 57 4.87 8.82 -2.02
N VAL A 58 4.09 8.25 -1.11
CA VAL A 58 2.70 7.82 -1.35
C VAL A 58 1.71 8.81 -0.77
N GLU A 59 0.48 8.78 -1.25
CA GLU A 59 -0.57 9.67 -0.77
C GLU A 59 -0.98 9.35 0.68
N ARG A 60 -1.07 8.06 1.02
CA ARG A 60 -1.42 7.55 2.35
C ARG A 60 -0.78 6.19 2.60
N ILE A 61 -0.56 5.88 3.87
CA ILE A 61 -0.05 4.59 4.36
C ILE A 61 -1.15 3.99 5.24
N PHE A 62 -1.51 2.73 4.99
CA PHE A 62 -2.51 1.99 5.73
C PHE A 62 -1.91 0.74 6.38
N PHE A 63 -2.15 0.63 7.67
CA PHE A 63 -1.79 -0.50 8.51
C PHE A 63 -3.05 -1.32 8.79
N ALA A 64 -3.20 -2.46 8.13
CA ALA A 64 -4.39 -3.28 8.27
C ALA A 64 -4.44 -4.05 9.60
N GLY A 65 -3.35 -4.07 10.38
CA GLY A 65 -3.33 -4.70 11.71
C GLY A 65 -3.72 -6.17 11.65
N ARG A 66 -3.19 -6.88 10.65
CA ARG A 66 -3.47 -8.29 10.32
C ARG A 66 -4.90 -8.59 9.86
N LYS A 67 -5.75 -7.57 9.65
CA LYS A 67 -7.04 -7.72 8.98
C LYS A 67 -6.91 -7.69 7.47
N ASN A 68 -7.81 -8.37 6.78
CA ASN A 68 -7.85 -8.34 5.32
C ASN A 68 -7.91 -6.89 4.80
N LYS A 69 -7.18 -6.63 3.71
CA LYS A 69 -6.96 -5.26 3.24
C LYS A 69 -8.22 -4.61 2.65
N ILE A 70 -9.15 -5.40 2.10
CA ILE A 70 -10.44 -4.87 1.60
C ILE A 70 -11.25 -4.26 2.74
N GLU A 71 -11.47 -4.98 3.84
CA GLU A 71 -12.24 -4.45 4.96
C GLU A 71 -11.49 -3.29 5.62
N ALA A 72 -10.17 -3.43 5.83
CA ALA A 72 -9.36 -2.36 6.44
C ALA A 72 -9.48 -1.04 5.66
N LEU A 73 -9.29 -1.06 4.33
CA LEU A 73 -9.47 0.13 3.50
C LEU A 73 -10.94 0.56 3.37
N GLY A 74 -11.87 -0.40 3.37
CA GLY A 74 -13.31 -0.15 3.30
C GLY A 74 -13.83 0.71 4.45
N THR A 75 -13.27 0.57 5.66
CA THR A 75 -13.62 1.45 6.80
C THR A 75 -13.28 2.94 6.56
N HIS A 76 -12.40 3.21 5.60
CA HIS A 76 -12.01 4.56 5.18
C HIS A 76 -12.63 4.96 3.83
N GLU A 77 -13.56 4.18 3.28
CA GLU A 77 -14.19 4.37 1.97
C GLU A 77 -13.15 4.41 0.81
N ILE A 78 -12.11 3.59 0.93
CA ILE A 78 -11.02 3.51 -0.06
C ILE A 78 -11.13 2.21 -0.83
N PHE A 79 -11.25 2.33 -2.16
CA PHE A 79 -11.43 1.20 -3.07
C PHE A 79 -10.40 1.28 -4.20
N PRO A 80 -9.23 0.62 -4.07
CA PRO A 80 -8.20 0.63 -5.10
C PRO A 80 -8.71 0.04 -6.42
N ASP A 81 -8.34 0.67 -7.53
CA ASP A 81 -8.59 0.14 -8.88
C ASP A 81 -7.62 -1.00 -9.23
N ILE A 82 -6.40 -0.94 -8.68
CA ILE A 82 -5.32 -1.91 -8.90
C ILE A 82 -4.65 -2.22 -7.58
N TRP A 83 -4.35 -3.49 -7.37
CA TRP A 83 -3.52 -3.99 -6.29
C TRP A 83 -2.19 -4.52 -6.84
N ILE A 84 -1.10 -4.22 -6.15
CA ILE A 84 0.23 -4.76 -6.41
C ILE A 84 0.71 -5.35 -5.09
N ASP A 85 0.80 -6.67 -5.04
CA ASP A 85 0.98 -7.45 -3.82
C ASP A 85 1.58 -8.80 -4.19
N ASP A 86 2.68 -9.20 -3.55
CA ASP A 86 3.32 -10.51 -3.73
C ASP A 86 2.50 -11.64 -3.08
N ALA A 87 1.69 -11.29 -2.08
CA ALA A 87 0.84 -12.18 -1.33
C ALA A 87 -0.65 -11.74 -1.45
N PRO A 88 -1.24 -11.80 -2.66
CA PRO A 88 -2.57 -11.22 -2.94
C PRO A 88 -3.73 -11.84 -2.14
N HIS A 89 -3.51 -12.96 -1.46
CA HIS A 89 -4.50 -13.56 -0.55
C HIS A 89 -4.81 -12.65 0.65
N TRP A 90 -3.86 -11.85 1.14
CA TRP A 90 -4.10 -10.88 2.23
C TRP A 90 -5.05 -9.75 1.87
N ILE A 91 -5.39 -9.58 0.59
CA ILE A 91 -6.43 -8.67 0.16
C ILE A 91 -7.79 -9.12 0.71
N PHE A 92 -8.00 -10.43 0.83
CA PHE A 92 -9.28 -11.05 1.19
C PHE A 92 -9.25 -11.76 2.56
N ASP A 93 -8.07 -12.17 3.02
CA ASP A 93 -7.91 -12.98 4.22
C ASP A 93 -7.22 -12.22 5.37
N ASP A 94 -7.64 -12.51 6.60
CA ASP A 94 -6.94 -12.07 7.81
C ASP A 94 -5.66 -12.90 7.99
N ALA A 95 -4.58 -12.28 8.48
CA ALA A 95 -3.38 -12.99 8.89
C ALA A 95 -3.58 -13.55 10.31
N ILE A 96 -3.64 -14.89 10.41
CA ILE A 96 -3.82 -15.66 11.65
C ILE A 96 -2.62 -15.49 12.59
#